data_AF-A0A9P5JUS0-F1
#
_entry.id   AF-A0A9P5JUS0-F1
#
_cell.length_a   1.000
_cell.length_b   1.000
_cell.length_c   1.000
_cell.angle_alpha   90.00
_cell.angle_beta   90.00
_cell.angle_gamma   90.00
#
_symmetry.space_group_name_H-M   'P 1'
#
loop_
_entity.id
_entity.type
_entity.pdbx_description
1 polymer ?
#
loop_
_entity_poly.entity_id
_entity_poly.type
_entity_poly.pdbx_seq_one_letter_code
_entity_poly.pdbx_strand_id
1 'polypeptide(L)'
;MTDGWNEDAKGVLIFIGIFSAIVSSFIIESYKMLSPNSQDQGSLQPSPPPAAAVITFNIMWLISLVLNIIAALFATLALQWTRRYALLPQVWRSPRDHMNNRSSLFLGTLTFDMDHAIVTTIMLVHLSVFLFLAGLVIFFFMINKIVATVVSIIVGLFGAVYFTLTILACIDRSFPYHTPLSDVWWSQRERLGHT
;
A
#
# COMPACT_ATOMS: atom_id res chain seq x y z
N MET A 1 17.71 -16.08 -4.04
CA MET A 1 16.76 -15.25 -4.84
C MET A 1 15.37 -15.30 -4.23
N THR A 2 14.79 -16.48 -3.99
CA THR A 2 13.48 -16.64 -3.30
C THR A 2 13.45 -16.13 -1.86
N ASP A 3 14.60 -16.11 -1.17
CA ASP A 3 14.67 -15.67 0.23
C ASP A 3 14.44 -14.16 0.38
N GLY A 4 14.92 -13.35 -0.57
CA GLY A 4 14.69 -11.89 -0.56
C GLY A 4 13.21 -11.54 -0.68
N TRP A 5 12.52 -12.13 -1.65
CA TRP A 5 11.06 -11.94 -1.82
C TRP A 5 10.24 -12.38 -0.61
N ASN A 6 10.69 -13.42 0.09
CA ASN A 6 10.05 -13.88 1.32
C ASN A 6 10.25 -12.89 2.46
N GLU A 7 11.44 -12.30 2.60
CA GLU A 7 11.72 -11.25 3.57
C GLU A 7 10.93 -9.97 3.26
N ASP A 8 10.91 -9.51 2.02
CA ASP A 8 10.18 -8.34 1.58
C ASP A 8 8.68 -8.48 1.85
N ALA A 9 8.07 -9.59 1.40
CA ALA A 9 6.64 -9.81 1.60
C ALA A 9 6.27 -9.98 3.09
N LYS A 10 7.14 -10.58 3.91
CA LYS A 10 6.95 -10.63 5.37
C LYS A 10 7.02 -9.24 5.99
N GLY A 11 7.99 -8.42 5.60
CA GLY A 11 8.12 -7.03 6.06
C GLY A 11 6.87 -6.21 5.74
N VAL A 12 6.37 -6.34 4.51
CA VAL A 12 5.13 -5.69 4.07
C VAL A 12 3.93 -6.16 4.91
N LEU A 13 3.80 -7.46 5.21
CA LEU A 13 2.69 -7.95 6.04
C LEU A 13 2.71 -7.42 7.48
N ILE A 14 3.90 -7.27 8.08
CA ILE A 14 4.04 -6.68 9.41
C ILE A 14 3.57 -5.22 9.37
N PHE A 15 4.03 -4.46 8.38
CA PHE A 15 3.59 -3.07 8.19
C PHE A 15 2.07 -2.98 8.03
N ILE A 16 1.50 -3.81 7.16
CA ILE A 16 0.05 -3.88 6.90
C ILE A 16 -0.72 -4.12 8.21
N GLY A 17 -0.28 -5.06 9.05
CA GLY A 17 -0.93 -5.37 10.32
C GLY A 17 -0.94 -4.18 11.29
N ILE A 18 0.20 -3.50 11.44
CA ILE A 18 0.32 -2.32 12.30
C ILE A 18 -0.52 -1.16 11.76
N PHE A 19 -0.45 -0.90 10.45
CA PHE A 19 -1.23 0.16 9.81
C PHE A 19 -2.74 -0.09 9.95
N SER A 20 -3.21 -1.32 9.72
CA SER A 20 -4.63 -1.68 9.95
C SER A 20 -5.08 -1.41 11.38
N ALA A 21 -4.27 -1.76 12.39
CA ALA A 21 -4.61 -1.50 13.79
C ALA A 21 -4.76 0.00 14.08
N ILE A 22 -3.86 0.82 13.53
CA ILE A 22 -3.94 2.28 13.66
C ILE A 22 -5.21 2.80 12.99
N VAL A 23 -5.45 2.45 11.72
CA VAL A 23 -6.65 2.89 10.97
C VAL A 23 -7.94 2.45 11.67
N SER A 24 -8.00 1.22 12.19
CA SER A 24 -9.15 0.71 12.95
C SER A 24 -9.43 1.55 14.21
N SER A 25 -8.39 1.99 14.94
CA SER A 25 -8.59 2.85 16.12
C SER A 25 -9.27 4.18 15.77
N PHE A 26 -8.86 4.80 14.66
CA PHE A 26 -9.46 6.04 14.16
C PHE A 26 -10.90 5.83 13.67
N ILE A 27 -11.18 4.73 12.97
CA ILE A 27 -12.54 4.37 12.52
C ILE A 27 -13.49 4.15 13.71
N ILE A 28 -13.01 3.49 14.78
CA ILE A 28 -13.82 3.29 15.99
C ILE A 28 -14.17 4.64 16.63
N GLU A 29 -13.21 5.57 16.69
CA GLU A 29 -13.45 6.89 17.25
C GLU A 29 -14.40 7.72 16.38
N SER A 30 -14.27 7.66 15.05
CA SER A 30 -15.14 8.41 14.14
C SER A 30 -16.58 7.89 14.10
N TYR A 31 -16.83 6.61 14.37
CA TYR A 31 -18.20 6.10 14.49
C TYR A 31 -18.99 6.78 15.61
N LYS A 32 -18.32 7.22 16.69
CA LYS A 32 -18.97 8.01 17.75
C LYS A 32 -19.46 9.37 17.24
N MET A 33 -18.82 9.93 16.21
CA MET A 33 -19.24 11.18 15.57
C MET A 33 -20.39 11.00 14.58
N LEU A 34 -20.65 9.78 14.12
CA LEU A 34 -21.76 9.44 13.20
C LEU A 34 -23.03 9.04 13.96
N SER A 35 -22.89 8.45 15.14
CA SER A 35 -24.03 8.06 15.98
C SER A 35 -24.56 9.24 16.79
N PRO A 36 -25.88 9.51 16.78
CA PRO A 36 -26.49 10.48 17.68
C PRO A 36 -26.23 10.09 19.14
N ASN A 37 -25.74 11.03 19.95
CA ASN A 37 -25.55 10.78 21.39
C ASN A 37 -26.89 10.41 22.03
N SER A 38 -26.93 9.28 22.75
CA SER A 38 -28.13 8.80 23.44
C SER A 38 -28.64 9.78 24.52
N GLN A 39 -27.82 10.75 24.93
CA GLN A 39 -28.21 11.82 25.86
C GLN A 39 -29.10 12.90 25.22
N ASP A 40 -29.13 13.04 23.88
CA ASP A 40 -30.00 14.02 23.20
C ASP A 40 -31.43 13.52 22.96
N GLN A 41 -31.70 12.23 23.26
CA GLN A 41 -33.03 11.62 23.09
C GLN A 41 -34.11 12.18 24.05
N GLY A 42 -33.73 13.04 25.01
CA GLY A 42 -34.66 13.80 25.85
C GLY A 42 -35.15 15.12 25.23
N SER A 43 -34.58 15.53 24.09
CA SER A 43 -34.97 16.76 23.39
C SER A 43 -35.85 16.43 22.18
N LEU A 44 -37.01 17.09 22.03
CA LEU A 44 -37.95 16.93 20.91
C LEU A 44 -37.41 17.48 19.57
N GLN A 45 -36.09 17.64 19.44
CA GLN A 45 -35.46 18.29 18.30
C GLN A 45 -34.76 17.24 17.42
N PRO A 46 -35.03 17.18 16.11
CA PRO A 46 -34.34 16.26 15.22
C PRO A 46 -32.84 16.59 15.21
N SER A 47 -32.00 15.60 15.52
CA SER A 47 -30.54 15.75 15.50
C SER A 47 -30.10 16.25 14.11
N PRO A 48 -29.22 17.27 14.03
CA PRO A 48 -28.73 17.75 12.75
C PRO A 48 -28.00 16.62 12.00
N PRO A 49 -28.14 16.54 10.67
CA PRO A 49 -27.46 15.52 9.88
C PRO A 49 -25.95 15.64 10.04
N PRO A 50 -25.20 14.51 10.02
CA PRO A 50 -23.76 14.52 10.16
C PRO A 50 -23.13 15.40 9.07
N ALA A 51 -22.18 16.24 9.47
CA ALA A 51 -21.51 17.15 8.55
C ALA A 51 -20.82 16.37 7.43
N ALA A 52 -20.91 16.86 6.18
CA ALA A 52 -20.37 16.18 5.01
C ALA A 52 -18.88 15.77 5.17
N ALA A 53 -18.08 16.60 5.84
CA ALA A 53 -16.69 16.29 6.15
C ALA A 53 -16.51 15.04 7.02
N VAL A 54 -17.43 14.77 7.96
CA VAL A 54 -17.43 13.54 8.78
C VAL A 54 -17.57 12.31 7.92
N ILE A 55 -18.51 12.35 6.96
CA ILE A 55 -18.72 11.24 6.02
C ILE A 55 -17.49 11.07 5.12
N THR A 56 -16.91 12.16 4.60
CA THR A 56 -15.77 12.12 3.68
C THR A 56 -14.55 11.42 4.27
N PHE A 57 -14.07 11.82 5.46
CA PHE A 57 -12.87 11.19 6.02
C PHE A 57 -13.11 9.73 6.44
N ASN A 58 -14.33 9.38 6.85
CA ASN A 58 -14.70 7.99 7.15
C ASN A 58 -14.61 7.10 5.90
N ILE A 59 -15.12 7.58 4.76
CA ILE A 59 -15.01 6.87 3.47
C ILE A 59 -13.53 6.72 3.10
N MET A 60 -12.72 7.78 3.22
CA MET A 60 -11.28 7.73 2.93
C MET A 60 -10.55 6.69 3.81
N TRP A 61 -10.85 6.66 5.11
CA TRP A 61 -10.26 5.69 6.03
C TRP A 61 -10.70 4.26 5.73
N LEU A 62 -11.98 4.03 5.44
CA LEU A 62 -12.46 2.71 5.04
C LEU A 62 -11.80 2.22 3.74
N ILE A 63 -11.72 3.08 2.72
CA ILE A 63 -11.03 2.74 1.47
C ILE A 63 -9.55 2.43 1.75
N SER A 64 -8.88 3.23 2.59
CA SER A 64 -7.48 2.96 2.97
C SER A 64 -7.32 1.58 3.63
N LEU A 65 -8.24 1.21 4.52
CA LEU A 65 -8.21 -0.09 5.19
C LEU A 65 -8.45 -1.24 4.20
N VAL A 66 -9.44 -1.09 3.30
CA VAL A 66 -9.73 -2.10 2.28
C VAL A 66 -8.54 -2.29 1.34
N LEU A 67 -7.92 -1.21 0.85
CA LEU A 67 -6.73 -1.30 0.01
C LEU A 67 -5.57 -2.00 0.73
N ASN A 68 -5.41 -1.74 2.03
CA ASN A 68 -4.40 -2.40 2.85
C ASN A 68 -4.66 -3.90 3.03
N ILE A 69 -5.93 -4.32 3.16
CA ILE A 69 -6.32 -5.73 3.21
C ILE A 69 -6.07 -6.40 1.85
N ILE A 70 -6.41 -5.73 0.74
CA ILE A 70 -6.14 -6.24 -0.61
C ILE A 70 -4.62 -6.41 -0.79
N ALA A 71 -3.80 -5.45 -0.35
CA ALA A 71 -2.35 -5.60 -0.36
C ALA A 71 -1.90 -6.82 0.48
N ALA A 72 -2.51 -7.05 1.65
CA ALA A 72 -2.21 -8.22 2.48
C ALA A 72 -2.47 -9.52 1.74
N LEU A 73 -3.56 -9.59 0.96
CA LEU A 73 -3.90 -10.74 0.14
C LEU A 73 -2.84 -10.95 -0.96
N PHE A 74 -2.42 -9.90 -1.67
CA PHE A 74 -1.35 -10.03 -2.65
C PHE A 74 -0.02 -10.47 -2.03
N ALA A 75 0.37 -9.89 -0.89
CA ALA A 75 1.59 -10.27 -0.16
C ALA A 75 1.55 -11.73 0.30
N THR A 76 0.43 -12.18 0.86
CA THR A 76 0.26 -13.58 1.30
C THR A 76 0.25 -14.56 0.14
N LEU A 77 -0.37 -14.20 -1.00
CA LEU A 77 -0.28 -15.01 -2.21
C LEU A 77 1.17 -15.12 -2.67
N ALA A 78 1.90 -14.00 -2.78
CA ALA A 78 3.33 -14.01 -3.12
C ALA A 78 4.15 -14.91 -2.16
N LEU A 79 3.85 -14.89 -0.86
CA LEU A 79 4.46 -15.79 0.12
C LEU A 79 4.09 -17.28 -0.08
N GLN A 80 2.85 -17.58 -0.41
CA GLN A 80 2.42 -18.96 -0.70
C GLN A 80 3.15 -19.52 -1.91
N TRP A 81 3.28 -18.69 -2.95
CA TRP A 81 4.01 -19.04 -4.15
C TRP A 81 5.50 -19.21 -3.85
N THR A 82 6.19 -18.25 -3.23
CA THR A 82 7.63 -18.40 -2.89
C THR A 82 7.93 -19.67 -2.09
N ARG A 83 7.07 -20.06 -1.13
CA ARG A 83 7.19 -21.33 -0.41
C ARG A 83 7.05 -22.53 -1.33
N ARG A 84 6.06 -22.52 -2.24
CA ARG A 84 5.86 -23.58 -3.22
C ARG A 84 7.07 -23.71 -4.16
N TYR A 85 7.72 -22.61 -4.50
CA TYR A 85 8.95 -22.62 -5.31
C TYR A 85 10.14 -23.18 -4.56
N ALA A 86 10.29 -22.84 -3.27
CA ALA A 86 11.35 -23.40 -2.43
C ALA A 86 11.23 -24.93 -2.26
N LEU A 87 10.01 -25.47 -2.40
CA LEU A 87 9.73 -26.90 -2.33
C LEU A 87 9.86 -27.63 -3.67
N LEU A 88 9.94 -26.91 -4.81
CA LEU A 88 10.25 -27.55 -6.08
C LEU A 88 11.69 -28.07 -6.01
N PRO A 89 11.95 -29.35 -6.34
CA PRO A 89 13.29 -29.89 -6.29
C PRO A 89 14.18 -29.05 -7.23
N GLN A 90 15.31 -28.56 -6.69
CA GLN A 90 16.33 -27.77 -7.41
C GLN A 90 17.07 -28.61 -8.48
N VAL A 91 16.33 -29.25 -9.38
CA VAL A 91 16.84 -30.17 -10.42
C VAL A 91 17.82 -29.47 -11.39
N TRP A 92 17.83 -28.13 -11.45
CA TRP A 92 18.57 -27.35 -12.45
C TRP A 92 19.88 -26.69 -11.97
N ARG A 93 20.54 -27.24 -10.95
CA ARG A 93 21.95 -26.89 -10.66
C ARG A 93 22.96 -27.90 -11.21
N SER A 94 22.57 -28.75 -12.16
CA SER A 94 23.53 -29.55 -12.94
C SER A 94 23.96 -28.75 -14.18
N PRO A 95 25.27 -28.43 -14.35
CA PRO A 95 25.77 -27.67 -15.51
C PRO A 95 25.66 -28.36 -16.88
N ARG A 96 25.03 -29.54 -17.03
CA ARG A 96 25.25 -30.38 -18.22
C ARG A 96 24.07 -30.83 -19.07
N ASP A 97 22.81 -30.67 -18.69
CA ASP A 97 21.73 -31.26 -19.52
C ASP A 97 20.80 -30.23 -20.17
N HIS A 98 21.05 -30.06 -21.47
CA HIS A 98 20.40 -29.21 -22.45
C HIS A 98 19.00 -29.72 -22.87
N MET A 99 18.10 -30.04 -21.94
CA MET A 99 16.76 -30.48 -22.36
C MET A 99 15.67 -30.20 -21.32
N ASN A 100 15.14 -28.97 -21.30
CA ASN A 100 13.71 -28.69 -21.13
C ASN A 100 13.46 -27.18 -21.13
N ASN A 101 13.42 -26.61 -22.33
CA ASN A 101 13.10 -25.20 -22.59
C ASN A 101 11.75 -24.80 -21.97
N ARG A 102 10.80 -25.73 -21.79
CA ARG A 102 9.50 -25.47 -21.12
C ARG A 102 9.63 -25.21 -19.62
N SER A 103 10.59 -25.86 -18.94
CA SER A 103 10.75 -25.70 -17.49
C SER A 103 11.44 -24.39 -17.14
N SER A 104 12.40 -23.95 -17.95
CA SER A 104 13.06 -22.64 -17.80
C SER A 104 12.15 -21.48 -18.20
N LEU A 105 11.33 -21.64 -19.25
CA LEU A 105 10.32 -20.64 -19.63
C LEU A 105 9.20 -20.55 -18.59
N PHE A 106 8.68 -21.68 -18.09
CA PHE A 106 7.69 -21.68 -17.02
C PHE A 106 8.23 -21.03 -15.75
N LEU A 107 9.49 -21.33 -15.38
CA LEU A 107 10.15 -20.73 -14.22
C LEU A 107 10.38 -19.23 -14.43
N GLY A 108 10.75 -18.78 -15.63
CA GLY A 108 10.89 -17.37 -15.99
C GLY A 108 9.58 -16.59 -15.88
N THR A 109 8.48 -17.12 -16.43
CA THR A 109 7.14 -16.50 -16.31
C THR A 109 6.71 -16.39 -14.86
N LEU A 110 6.91 -17.45 -14.07
CA LEU A 110 6.59 -17.46 -12.65
C LEU A 110 7.46 -16.47 -11.85
N THR A 111 8.73 -16.27 -12.22
CA THR A 111 9.65 -15.31 -11.57
C THR A 111 9.24 -13.87 -11.87
N PHE A 112 8.82 -13.61 -13.12
CA PHE A 112 8.34 -12.30 -13.58
C PHE A 112 7.02 -11.89 -12.89
N ASP A 113 6.11 -12.86 -12.69
CA ASP A 113 4.80 -12.62 -12.06
C ASP A 113 4.94 -12.31 -10.55
N MET A 114 5.92 -12.91 -9.86
CA MET A 114 6.20 -12.62 -8.44
C MET A 114 6.73 -11.20 -8.24
N ASP A 115 7.62 -10.74 -9.12
CA ASP A 115 8.16 -9.38 -9.07
C ASP A 115 7.04 -8.33 -9.20
N HIS A 116 6.12 -8.55 -10.16
CA HIS A 116 4.94 -7.70 -10.34
C HIS A 116 3.99 -7.74 -9.14
N ALA A 117 3.79 -8.90 -8.52
CA ALA A 117 2.93 -9.04 -7.35
C ALA A 117 3.47 -8.27 -6.13
N ILE A 118 4.79 -8.33 -5.88
CA ILE A 118 5.44 -7.60 -4.78
C ILE A 118 5.36 -6.09 -5.02
N VAL A 119 5.71 -5.64 -6.23
CA VAL A 119 5.62 -4.21 -6.59
C VAL A 119 4.20 -3.69 -6.46
N THR A 120 3.21 -4.44 -6.98
CA THR A 120 1.79 -4.08 -6.87
C THR A 120 1.34 -3.99 -5.41
N THR A 121 1.77 -4.93 -4.57
CA THR A 121 1.48 -4.90 -3.13
C THR A 121 1.99 -3.60 -2.51
N ILE A 122 3.26 -3.25 -2.76
CA ILE A 122 3.88 -2.06 -2.19
C ILE A 122 3.14 -0.80 -2.67
N MET A 123 2.70 -0.75 -3.93
CA MET A 123 1.88 0.36 -4.45
C MET A 123 0.56 0.54 -3.69
N LEU A 124 -0.17 -0.54 -3.48
CA LEU A 124 -1.46 -0.49 -2.77
C LEU A 124 -1.26 0.01 -1.33
N VAL A 125 -0.18 -0.40 -0.67
CA VAL A 125 0.18 0.06 0.68
C VAL A 125 0.50 1.55 0.69
N HIS A 126 1.26 2.06 -0.28
CA HIS A 126 1.55 3.50 -0.33
C HIS A 126 0.27 4.30 -0.59
N LEU A 127 -0.55 3.86 -1.56
CA LEU A 127 -1.82 4.49 -1.87
C LEU A 127 -2.74 4.55 -0.63
N SER A 128 -2.81 3.46 0.14
CA SER A 128 -3.63 3.42 1.36
C SER A 128 -3.12 4.40 2.42
N VAL A 129 -1.80 4.48 2.63
CA VAL A 129 -1.19 5.43 3.58
C VAL A 129 -1.50 6.87 3.19
N PHE A 130 -1.36 7.26 1.92
CA PHE A 130 -1.69 8.61 1.47
C PHE A 130 -3.17 8.94 1.67
N LEU A 131 -4.06 7.99 1.38
CA LEU A 131 -5.49 8.16 1.58
C LEU A 131 -5.84 8.34 3.07
N PHE A 132 -5.20 7.58 3.95
CA PHE A 132 -5.36 7.70 5.40
C PHE A 132 -4.88 9.06 5.92
N LEU A 133 -3.70 9.51 5.48
CA LEU A 133 -3.14 10.81 5.86
C LEU A 133 -4.03 11.98 5.40
N ALA A 134 -4.61 11.90 4.20
CA ALA A 134 -5.58 12.88 3.73
C ALA A 134 -6.81 12.96 4.67
N GLY A 135 -7.37 11.81 5.05
CA GLY A 135 -8.46 11.75 6.03
C GLY A 135 -8.06 12.29 7.41
N LEU A 136 -6.82 12.01 7.85
CA LEU A 136 -6.28 12.49 9.13
C LEU A 136 -6.21 14.02 9.19
N VAL A 137 -5.75 14.66 8.11
CA VAL A 137 -5.70 16.12 8.01
C VAL A 137 -7.11 16.72 8.11
N ILE A 138 -8.08 16.18 7.36
CA ILE A 138 -9.48 16.65 7.39
C ILE A 138 -10.08 16.48 8.79
N PHE A 139 -9.83 15.33 9.44
CA PHE A 139 -10.31 15.04 10.80
C PHE A 139 -9.80 16.07 11.82
N PHE A 140 -8.50 16.39 11.82
CA PHE A 140 -7.97 17.39 12.74
C PHE A 140 -8.47 18.80 12.43
N PHE A 141 -8.70 19.15 11.16
CA PHE A 141 -9.30 20.44 10.81
C PHE A 141 -10.71 20.61 11.38
N MET A 142 -11.45 19.51 11.55
CA MET A 142 -12.76 19.49 12.20
C MET A 142 -12.70 19.71 13.72
N ILE A 143 -11.65 19.22 14.39
CA ILE A 143 -11.52 19.28 15.85
C ILE A 143 -10.77 20.54 16.31
N ASN A 144 -9.57 20.79 15.75
CA ASN A 144 -8.71 21.88 16.19
C ASN A 144 -7.78 22.35 15.06
N LYS A 145 -7.94 23.61 14.64
CA LYS A 145 -7.18 24.22 13.54
C LYS A 145 -5.67 24.33 13.81
N ILE A 146 -5.26 24.51 15.06
CA ILE A 146 -3.83 24.61 15.43
C ILE A 146 -3.19 23.24 15.24
N VAL A 147 -3.78 22.20 15.83
CA VAL A 147 -3.30 20.82 15.68
C VAL A 147 -3.29 20.41 14.20
N ALA A 148 -4.37 20.73 13.47
CA ALA A 148 -4.48 20.43 12.04
C ALA A 148 -3.37 21.08 11.21
N THR A 149 -3.02 22.33 11.50
CA THR A 149 -1.98 23.05 10.77
C THR A 149 -0.61 22.44 11.03
N VAL A 150 -0.29 22.13 12.29
CA VAL A 150 0.97 21.46 12.65
C VAL A 150 1.08 20.10 11.96
N VAL A 151 0.04 19.26 12.04
CA VAL A 151 0.01 17.95 11.39
C VAL A 151 0.12 18.08 9.87
N SER A 152 -0.60 19.02 9.26
CA SER A 152 -0.58 19.26 7.82
C SER A 152 0.80 19.69 7.31
N ILE A 153 1.53 20.54 8.05
CA ILE A 153 2.90 20.93 7.69
C ILE A 153 3.82 19.70 7.69
N ILE A 154 3.75 18.86 8.72
CA ILE A 154 4.58 17.66 8.83
C ILE A 154 4.26 16.69 7.69
N VAL A 155 2.98 16.36 7.49
CA VAL A 155 2.52 15.46 6.42
C VAL A 155 2.89 16.00 5.05
N GLY A 156 2.73 17.31 4.83
CA GLY A 156 3.07 17.99 3.59
C GLY A 156 4.57 17.97 3.29
N LEU A 157 5.42 18.18 4.30
CA LEU A 157 6.88 18.11 4.15
C LEU A 157 7.34 16.71 3.75
N PHE A 158 6.90 15.68 4.49
CA PHE A 158 7.24 14.29 4.16
C PHE A 158 6.69 13.87 2.80
N GLY A 159 5.45 14.27 2.48
CA GLY A 159 4.84 14.04 1.18
C GLY A 159 5.66 14.68 0.06
N ALA A 160 6.05 15.94 0.21
CA ALA A 160 6.86 16.66 -0.78
C ALA A 160 8.20 15.93 -1.03
N VAL A 161 8.91 15.53 0.02
CA VAL A 161 10.15 14.75 -0.11
C VAL A 161 9.90 13.44 -0.86
N TYR A 162 8.85 12.70 -0.50
CA TYR A 162 8.48 11.45 -1.18
C TYR A 162 8.20 11.66 -2.67
N PHE A 163 7.41 12.67 -3.03
CA PHE A 163 7.10 12.98 -4.42
C PHE A 163 8.34 13.44 -5.19
N THR A 164 9.20 14.27 -4.59
CA THR A 164 10.45 14.69 -5.23
C THR A 164 11.35 13.50 -5.50
N LEU A 165 11.53 12.59 -4.54
CA LEU A 165 12.33 11.38 -4.72
C LEU A 165 11.74 10.47 -5.81
N THR A 166 10.42 10.32 -5.83
CA THR A 166 9.72 9.51 -6.84
C THR A 166 9.89 10.10 -8.25
N ILE A 167 9.70 11.41 -8.41
CA ILE A 167 9.88 12.11 -9.68
C ILE A 167 11.34 12.04 -10.13
N LEU A 168 12.29 12.23 -9.21
CA LEU A 168 13.71 12.18 -9.51
C LEU A 168 14.15 10.78 -9.98
N ALA A 169 13.66 9.72 -9.34
CA ALA A 169 13.87 8.33 -9.76
C ALA A 169 13.22 7.99 -11.12
N CYS A 170 12.16 8.69 -11.51
CA CYS A 170 11.55 8.55 -12.84
C CYS A 170 12.33 9.29 -13.95
N ILE A 171 13.09 10.34 -13.61
CA ILE A 171 13.85 11.15 -14.57
C ILE A 171 15.25 10.59 -14.80
N ASP A 172 15.95 10.19 -13.74
CA ASP A 172 17.33 9.69 -13.80
C ASP A 172 17.42 8.24 -13.32
N ARG A 173 17.82 7.34 -14.22
CA ARG A 173 18.04 5.92 -13.92
C ARG A 173 19.31 5.66 -13.11
N SER A 174 20.16 6.69 -12.93
CA SER A 174 21.44 6.61 -12.21
C SER A 174 21.30 6.93 -10.71
N PHE A 175 20.10 7.32 -10.25
CA PHE A 175 19.88 7.70 -8.86
C PHE A 175 19.82 6.44 -7.97
N PRO A 176 20.56 6.37 -6.84
CA PRO A 176 20.71 5.14 -6.05
C PRO A 176 19.44 4.68 -5.31
N TYR A 177 18.37 5.49 -5.31
CA TYR A 177 17.10 5.16 -4.66
C TYR A 177 16.08 4.69 -5.70
N HIS A 178 15.84 3.39 -5.76
CA HIS A 178 14.75 2.81 -6.53
C HIS A 178 13.46 2.88 -5.72
N THR A 179 12.46 3.57 -6.26
CA THR A 179 11.10 3.51 -5.75
C THR A 179 10.32 2.48 -6.57
N PRO A 180 9.32 1.79 -6.01
CA PRO A 180 8.54 0.82 -6.78
C PRO A 180 7.87 1.47 -8.02
N LEU A 181 7.65 2.80 -8.00
CA LEU A 181 7.02 3.55 -9.09
C LEU A 181 8.00 3.77 -10.25
N SER A 182 9.27 4.04 -9.96
CA SER A 182 10.29 4.18 -10.99
C SER A 182 10.50 2.86 -11.75
N ASP A 183 10.43 1.72 -11.06
CA ASP A 183 10.64 0.42 -11.71
C ASP A 183 9.50 0.09 -12.70
N VAL A 184 8.25 0.36 -12.32
CA VAL A 184 7.09 0.22 -13.22
C VAL A 184 7.23 1.15 -14.44
N TRP A 185 7.59 2.42 -14.21
CA TRP A 185 7.76 3.42 -15.28
C TRP A 185 8.81 3.00 -16.32
N TRP A 186 9.98 2.55 -15.87
CA TRP A 186 11.06 2.13 -16.77
C TRP A 186 10.74 0.85 -17.53
N SER A 187 10.05 -0.12 -16.89
CA SER A 187 9.62 -1.35 -17.58
C SER A 187 8.63 -1.08 -18.72
N GLN A 188 7.73 -0.10 -18.56
CA GLN A 188 6.80 0.28 -19.62
C GLN A 188 7.48 1.03 -20.75
N ARG A 189 8.44 1.91 -20.42
CA ARG A 189 9.21 2.67 -21.41
C ARG A 189 10.09 1.77 -22.29
N GLU A 190 10.71 0.74 -21.73
CA GLU A 190 11.48 -0.24 -22.51
C GLU A 190 10.60 -1.04 -23.48
N ARG A 191 9.36 -1.38 -23.09
CA ARG A 191 8.41 -2.06 -23.97
C ARG A 191 7.96 -1.20 -25.15
N LEU A 192 7.82 0.11 -24.96
CA LEU A 192 7.42 1.06 -25.99
C LEU A 192 8.57 1.48 -26.92
N GLY A 193 9.83 1.28 -26.51
CA GLY A 193 11.01 1.57 -27.33
C GLY A 193 11.39 0.46 -28.32
N HIS A 194 10.74 -0.70 -28.24
CA HIS A 194 10.98 -1.88 -29.08
C HIS A 194 9.90 -2.13 -30.15
N THR A 195 8.96 -1.19 -30.33
CA THR A 195 7.96 -1.15 -31.42
C THR A 195 8.22 0.04 -32.32
#